data_AF-A0A2M7NFP6-F1
#
_entry.id   AF-A0A2M7NFP6-F1
#
_cell.length_a   1.000
_cell.length_b   1.000
_cell.length_c   1.000
_cell.angle_alpha   90.00
_cell.angle_beta   90.00
_cell.angle_gamma   90.00
#
_symmetry.space_group_name_H-M   'P 1'
#
loop_
_entity.id
_entity.type
_entity.pdbx_description
1 polymer ?
#
loop_
_entity_poly.entity_id
_entity_poly.type
_entity_poly.pdbx_seq_one_letter_code
_entity_poly.pdbx_strand_id
1 'polypeptide(L)'
;MKTNFLKFIKLPILLFLLFCFSFFSCGSDSKTKNADTTEKQEISIVEEKKEIEVSFMLSNVEDDINGTESTITAVVNGEKVEVTKATNCNVVEKQDYESMKVPADARWACACWWAGAGENFYAIKKEDKVEFYGKEVYEEMEEEYDKWELIKTLE
;
A
#
# COMPACT_ATOMS: atom_id res chain seq x y z
N MET A 1 17.45 37.05 -36.43
CA MET A 1 18.18 35.77 -36.39
C MET A 1 17.23 34.68 -36.87
N LYS A 2 17.62 33.90 -37.88
CA LYS A 2 16.75 33.01 -38.66
C LYS A 2 16.23 31.84 -37.82
N THR A 3 14.94 31.56 -37.92
CA THR A 3 14.26 30.37 -37.41
C THR A 3 14.68 29.15 -38.23
N ASN A 4 14.99 28.03 -37.57
CA ASN A 4 15.12 26.73 -38.21
C ASN A 4 14.04 25.79 -37.72
N PHE A 5 13.29 25.35 -38.73
CA PHE A 5 12.16 24.47 -38.74
C PHE A 5 12.70 23.10 -39.16
N LEU A 6 12.48 22.03 -38.39
CA LEU A 6 12.58 20.70 -38.97
C LEU A 6 11.61 19.72 -38.31
N LYS A 7 10.96 18.99 -39.22
CA LYS A 7 9.74 18.22 -39.12
C LYS A 7 10.07 16.72 -39.08
N PHE A 8 9.21 15.97 -38.39
CA PHE A 8 8.73 14.61 -38.67
C PHE A 8 9.73 13.50 -39.03
N ILE A 9 9.72 12.42 -38.22
CA ILE A 9 9.72 11.05 -38.74
C ILE A 9 8.72 10.21 -37.90
N LYS A 10 7.77 9.58 -38.60
CA LYS A 10 6.79 8.60 -38.10
C LYS A 10 7.39 7.18 -38.16
N LEU A 11 7.02 6.36 -37.17
CA LEU A 11 6.67 4.92 -37.16
C LEU A 11 6.99 4.05 -38.40
N PRO A 12 7.38 2.77 -38.22
CA PRO A 12 6.39 1.67 -38.06
C PRO A 12 6.83 0.62 -37.01
N ILE A 13 5.94 0.07 -36.16
CA ILE A 13 5.11 -1.15 -36.39
C ILE A 13 5.85 -2.24 -37.17
N LEU A 14 6.43 -3.24 -36.50
CA LEU A 14 6.42 -4.65 -36.91
C LEU A 14 7.21 -5.56 -35.93
N LEU A 15 6.68 -6.77 -35.70
CA LEU A 15 7.40 -8.00 -35.32
C LEU A 15 7.99 -8.14 -33.90
N PHE A 16 7.23 -8.77 -33.01
CA PHE A 16 7.69 -9.86 -32.11
C PHE A 16 6.45 -10.47 -31.41
N LEU A 17 5.43 -10.93 -32.13
CA LEU A 17 5.22 -12.33 -32.51
C LEU A 17 6.04 -13.37 -31.71
N LEU A 18 5.29 -14.29 -31.10
CA LEU A 18 5.64 -15.70 -30.85
C LEU A 18 6.67 -16.00 -29.75
N PHE A 19 6.17 -16.26 -28.54
CA PHE A 19 6.62 -17.43 -27.78
C PHE A 19 5.41 -18.27 -27.35
N CYS A 20 5.07 -19.21 -28.23
CA CYS A 20 4.17 -20.33 -27.94
C CYS A 20 4.93 -21.42 -27.16
N PHE A 21 4.13 -22.29 -26.52
CA PHE A 21 4.50 -23.59 -25.94
C PHE A 21 5.25 -23.47 -24.61
N SER A 22 4.75 -24.05 -23.52
CA SER A 22 4.51 -25.49 -23.44
C SER A 22 3.45 -25.88 -22.40
N PHE A 23 2.52 -26.71 -22.89
CA PHE A 23 1.71 -27.65 -22.13
C PHE A 23 2.59 -28.51 -21.21
N PHE A 24 2.19 -28.67 -19.95
CA PHE A 24 2.51 -29.87 -19.18
C PHE A 24 1.22 -30.64 -18.90
N SER A 25 1.32 -31.93 -19.22
CA SER A 25 0.25 -32.91 -19.39
C SER A 25 0.08 -33.76 -18.14
N CYS A 26 -1.18 -34.09 -17.85
CA CYS A 26 -1.77 -35.37 -17.40
C CYS A 26 -0.93 -36.40 -16.60
N GLY A 27 -1.52 -36.92 -15.52
CA GLY A 27 -1.06 -38.11 -14.79
C GLY A 27 -2.12 -38.74 -13.88
N SER A 28 -3.06 -39.46 -14.51
CA SER A 28 -4.01 -40.50 -14.07
C SER A 28 -4.24 -40.91 -12.60
N ASP A 29 -5.55 -41.07 -12.34
CA ASP A 29 -6.21 -41.93 -11.35
C ASP A 29 -5.58 -43.30 -11.10
N SER A 30 -5.57 -43.71 -9.81
CA SER A 30 -5.62 -45.11 -9.40
C SER A 30 -6.53 -45.30 -8.18
N LYS A 31 -7.65 -46.02 -8.39
CA LYS A 31 -8.44 -46.68 -7.34
C LYS A 31 -7.56 -47.71 -6.59
N THR A 32 -7.80 -47.91 -5.29
CA THR A 32 -8.22 -49.21 -4.68
C THR A 32 -7.87 -49.33 -3.18
N LYS A 33 -8.93 -49.37 -2.37
CA LYS A 33 -9.22 -50.17 -1.14
C LYS A 33 -8.39 -50.05 0.15
N ASN A 34 -9.17 -49.74 1.20
CA ASN A 34 -9.24 -50.36 2.54
C ASN A 34 -7.94 -50.64 3.30
N ALA A 35 -7.73 -49.86 4.35
CA ALA A 35 -7.33 -50.42 5.65
C ALA A 35 -7.96 -49.55 6.75
N ASP A 36 -8.93 -50.15 7.43
CA ASP A 36 -9.42 -49.77 8.74
C ASP A 36 -8.22 -49.68 9.70
N THR A 37 -7.93 -48.48 10.18
CA THR A 37 -7.09 -48.26 11.35
C THR A 37 -7.71 -47.10 12.08
N THR A 38 -8.32 -47.45 13.20
CA THR A 38 -8.83 -46.53 14.22
C THR A 38 -7.65 -45.72 14.77
N GLU A 39 -7.34 -44.63 14.10
CA GLU A 39 -6.46 -43.58 14.59
C GLU A 39 -7.34 -42.49 15.17
N LYS A 40 -7.15 -42.24 16.46
CA LYS A 40 -7.79 -41.18 17.23
C LYS A 40 -7.44 -39.85 16.55
N GLN A 41 -8.33 -39.38 15.67
CA GLN A 41 -8.24 -38.06 15.05
C GLN A 41 -8.31 -37.01 16.15
N GLU A 42 -7.14 -36.56 16.57
CA GLU A 42 -6.95 -35.28 17.20
C GLU A 42 -7.41 -34.24 16.17
N ILE A 43 -8.62 -33.72 16.40
CA ILE A 43 -9.18 -32.63 15.61
C ILE A 43 -8.29 -31.43 15.89
N SER A 44 -7.24 -31.26 15.09
CA SER A 44 -6.52 -30.00 14.99
C SER A 44 -7.54 -29.01 14.43
N ILE A 45 -8.16 -28.23 15.31
CA ILE A 45 -8.91 -27.04 14.92
C ILE A 45 -7.86 -26.15 14.24
N VAL A 46 -7.83 -26.19 12.91
CA VAL A 46 -7.11 -25.21 12.12
C VAL A 46 -7.87 -23.93 12.37
N GLU A 47 -7.37 -23.13 13.31
CA GLU A 47 -7.86 -21.80 13.58
C GLU A 47 -7.68 -21.03 12.27
N GLU A 48 -8.80 -20.84 11.56
CA GLU A 48 -8.82 -20.13 10.29
C GLU A 48 -8.40 -18.70 10.59
N LYS A 49 -7.12 -18.42 10.31
CA LYS A 49 -6.50 -17.14 10.51
C LYS A 49 -7.29 -16.08 9.75
N LYS A 50 -8.11 -15.34 10.49
CA LYS A 50 -8.98 -14.30 9.94
C LYS A 50 -8.10 -13.18 9.39
N GLU A 51 -8.02 -13.09 8.07
CA GLU A 51 -7.27 -12.01 7.43
C GLU A 51 -8.07 -10.70 7.54
N ILE A 52 -7.43 -9.64 8.04
CA ILE A 52 -8.08 -8.32 8.13
C ILE A 52 -8.12 -7.66 6.76
N GLU A 53 -9.30 -7.29 6.26
CA GLU A 53 -9.42 -6.46 5.07
C GLU A 53 -9.26 -4.99 5.44
N VAL A 54 -8.31 -4.29 4.80
CA VAL A 54 -8.08 -2.85 5.05
C VAL A 54 -8.00 -2.05 3.75
N SER A 55 -8.71 -0.93 3.72
CA SER A 55 -8.54 0.14 2.73
C SER A 55 -8.39 1.49 3.43
N PHE A 56 -7.87 2.49 2.71
CA PHE A 56 -7.54 3.81 3.29
C PHE A 56 -8.23 4.90 2.51
N MET A 57 -8.73 5.90 3.22
CA MET A 57 -9.37 7.07 2.66
C MET A 57 -8.73 8.33 3.21
N LEU A 58 -8.51 9.29 2.31
CA LEU A 58 -8.14 10.65 2.66
C LEU A 58 -9.30 11.57 2.28
N SER A 59 -9.81 12.32 3.24
CA SER A 59 -10.88 13.29 3.01
C SER A 59 -10.45 14.69 3.43
N ASN A 60 -10.69 15.67 2.57
CA ASN A 60 -10.36 17.06 2.79
C ASN A 60 -11.63 17.85 3.15
N VAL A 61 -11.60 18.56 4.26
CA VAL A 61 -12.74 19.24 4.88
C VAL A 61 -12.46 20.74 4.87
N GLU A 62 -12.85 21.38 3.77
CA GLU A 62 -12.84 22.83 3.49
C GLU A 62 -11.50 23.59 3.69
N ASP A 63 -11.22 24.53 2.78
CA ASP A 63 -10.01 25.35 2.84
C ASP A 63 -10.25 26.55 3.77
N ASP A 64 -9.39 26.74 4.77
CA ASP A 64 -9.35 27.97 5.57
C ASP A 64 -7.95 28.62 5.55
N ILE A 65 -7.77 29.71 6.33
CA ILE A 65 -6.49 30.43 6.41
C ILE A 65 -5.35 29.59 7.01
N ASN A 66 -5.68 28.51 7.71
CA ASN A 66 -4.76 27.55 8.33
C ASN A 66 -4.55 26.31 7.45
N GLY A 67 -5.17 26.25 6.27
CA GLY A 67 -5.09 25.14 5.33
C GLY A 67 -6.38 24.32 5.27
N THR A 68 -6.33 23.23 4.52
CA THR A 68 -7.40 22.26 4.38
C THR A 68 -7.22 21.16 5.42
N GLU A 69 -8.18 20.97 6.32
CA GLU A 69 -8.13 19.84 7.26
C GLU A 69 -8.28 18.54 6.45
N SER A 70 -7.37 17.60 6.66
CA SER A 70 -7.37 16.28 6.06
C SER A 70 -7.57 15.22 7.14
N THR A 71 -8.58 14.36 6.97
CA THR A 71 -8.81 13.21 7.85
C THR A 71 -8.33 11.93 7.18
N ILE A 72 -7.47 11.18 7.88
CA ILE A 72 -7.00 9.86 7.47
C ILE A 72 -7.91 8.82 8.12
N THR A 73 -8.63 8.06 7.30
CA THR A 73 -9.54 7.01 7.76
C THR A 73 -9.10 5.64 7.23
N ALA A 74 -9.07 4.65 8.12
CA ALA A 74 -8.96 3.25 7.76
C ALA A 74 -10.35 2.63 7.66
N VAL A 75 -10.59 1.78 6.68
CA VAL A 75 -11.75 0.89 6.65
C VAL A 75 -11.26 -0.50 7.01
N VAL A 76 -11.61 -1.00 8.19
CA VAL A 76 -11.18 -2.31 8.72
C VAL A 76 -12.39 -3.21 8.81
N ASN A 77 -12.41 -4.33 8.08
CA ASN A 77 -13.55 -5.25 8.04
C ASN A 77 -14.90 -4.55 7.73
N GLY A 78 -14.87 -3.50 6.90
CA GLY A 78 -16.03 -2.68 6.54
C GLY A 78 -16.36 -1.53 7.51
N GLU A 79 -15.70 -1.45 8.66
CA GLU A 79 -15.91 -0.37 9.63
C GLU A 79 -14.91 0.77 9.43
N LYS A 80 -15.39 2.01 9.42
CA LYS A 80 -14.55 3.20 9.32
C LYS A 80 -13.97 3.56 10.68
N VAL A 81 -12.66 3.69 10.73
CA VAL A 81 -11.90 4.12 11.91
C VAL A 81 -11.06 5.33 11.53
N GLU A 82 -11.35 6.47 12.14
CA GLU A 82 -10.47 7.64 12.04
C GLU A 82 -9.11 7.30 12.66
N VAL A 83 -8.04 7.52 11.91
CA VAL A 83 -6.67 7.26 12.36
C VAL A 83 -6.09 8.51 12.99
N THR A 84 -6.09 9.60 12.22
CA THR A 84 -5.59 10.90 12.62
C THR A 84 -6.13 11.98 11.68
N LYS A 85 -5.84 13.24 12.02
CA LYS A 85 -6.05 14.42 11.19
C LYS A 85 -4.72 15.15 10.99
N ALA A 86 -4.58 15.82 9.87
CA ALA A 86 -3.44 16.67 9.52
C ALA A 86 -3.90 17.71 8.49
N THR A 87 -2.99 18.54 8.00
CA THR A 87 -3.32 19.65 7.09
C THR A 87 -2.71 19.45 5.71
N ASN A 88 -3.51 19.69 4.66
CA ASN A 88 -3.05 19.67 3.26
C ASN A 88 -2.40 18.35 2.84
N CYS A 89 -3.03 17.24 3.18
CA CYS A 89 -2.51 15.93 2.83
C CYS A 89 -2.81 15.53 1.38
N ASN A 90 -1.86 14.83 0.78
CA ASN A 90 -2.01 14.18 -0.53
C ASN A 90 -1.51 12.74 -0.46
N VAL A 91 -2.20 11.84 -1.15
CA VAL A 91 -1.75 10.44 -1.27
C VAL A 91 -0.42 10.41 -2.03
N VAL A 92 0.52 9.64 -1.51
CA VAL A 92 1.84 9.44 -2.12
C VAL A 92 1.78 8.21 -3.02
N GLU A 93 2.33 8.32 -4.23
CA GLU A 93 2.43 7.19 -5.14
C GLU A 93 3.58 6.25 -4.73
N LYS A 94 3.43 4.95 -4.99
CA LYS A 94 4.44 3.94 -4.61
C LYS A 94 5.84 4.22 -5.14
N GLN A 95 5.96 4.88 -6.30
CA GLN A 95 7.25 5.23 -6.89
C GLN A 95 8.04 6.25 -6.05
N ASP A 96 7.34 7.04 -5.22
CA ASP A 96 7.93 8.11 -4.42
C ASP A 96 8.29 7.62 -2.99
N TYR A 97 7.89 6.40 -2.62
CA TYR A 97 8.06 5.86 -1.27
C TYR A 97 9.53 5.85 -0.83
N GLU A 98 10.43 5.40 -1.69
CA GLU A 98 11.86 5.32 -1.38
C GLU A 98 12.43 6.71 -1.05
N SER A 99 12.06 7.73 -1.84
CA SER A 99 12.51 9.11 -1.63
C SER A 99 12.07 9.70 -0.29
N MET A 100 10.93 9.21 0.22
CA MET A 100 10.35 9.63 1.51
C MET A 100 10.75 8.73 2.67
N LYS A 101 11.59 7.71 2.43
CA LYS A 101 11.95 6.65 3.39
C LYS A 101 10.72 5.89 3.90
N VAL A 102 9.69 5.73 3.07
CA VAL A 102 8.52 4.88 3.34
C VAL A 102 8.85 3.44 2.93
N PRO A 103 8.56 2.43 3.76
CA PRO A 103 8.78 1.03 3.42
C PRO A 103 8.05 0.60 2.13
N ALA A 104 8.71 -0.18 1.27
CA ALA A 104 8.15 -0.61 -0.02
C ALA A 104 6.90 -1.51 0.10
N ASP A 105 6.77 -2.19 1.24
CA ASP A 105 5.63 -3.03 1.60
C ASP A 105 4.46 -2.26 2.23
N ALA A 106 4.62 -0.94 2.46
CA ALA A 106 3.52 -0.10 2.91
C ALA A 106 2.34 -0.18 1.93
N ARG A 107 1.13 -0.29 2.49
CA ARG A 107 -0.12 -0.41 1.72
C ARG A 107 -0.63 0.94 1.24
N TRP A 108 -0.28 2.00 1.96
CA TRP A 108 -0.72 3.36 1.72
C TRP A 108 0.22 4.34 2.39
N ALA A 109 0.39 5.53 1.81
CA ALA A 109 1.12 6.64 2.39
C ALA A 109 0.53 7.98 1.94
N CYS A 110 0.72 9.02 2.74
CA CYS A 110 0.42 10.40 2.37
C CYS A 110 1.47 11.37 2.89
N ALA A 111 1.56 12.52 2.23
CA ALA A 111 2.37 13.65 2.64
C ALA A 111 1.48 14.85 2.90
N CYS A 112 1.63 15.47 4.05
CA CYS A 112 0.90 16.65 4.48
C CYS A 112 1.89 17.80 4.63
N TRP A 113 1.55 18.96 4.10
CA TRP A 113 2.47 20.09 4.07
C TRP A 113 1.74 21.43 4.10
N TRP A 114 2.09 22.24 5.09
CA TRP A 114 1.56 23.59 5.25
C TRP A 114 2.57 24.54 5.88
N ALA A 115 2.80 25.67 5.21
CA ALA A 115 3.58 26.80 5.74
C ALA A 115 4.98 26.44 6.31
N GLY A 116 5.70 25.52 5.65
CA GLY A 116 7.08 25.16 6.01
C GLY A 116 7.22 24.00 6.99
N ALA A 117 6.10 23.40 7.40
CA ALA A 117 6.04 22.21 8.23
C ALA A 117 4.96 21.25 7.71
N GLY A 118 4.99 20.02 8.19
CA GLY A 118 3.92 19.07 7.93
C GLY A 118 4.22 17.71 8.51
N GLU A 119 3.42 16.74 8.12
CA GLU A 119 3.53 15.36 8.58
C GLU A 119 3.43 14.40 7.41
N ASN A 120 4.22 13.34 7.45
CA ASN A 120 4.04 12.21 6.54
C ASN A 120 3.47 11.04 7.30
N PHE A 121 2.67 10.22 6.61
CA PHE A 121 2.06 9.03 7.18
C PHE A 121 2.19 7.84 6.25
N TYR A 122 2.29 6.64 6.81
CA TYR A 122 2.11 5.39 6.06
C TYR A 122 1.46 4.31 6.92
N ALA A 123 0.98 3.25 6.26
CA ALA A 123 0.41 2.09 6.93
C ALA A 123 1.01 0.77 6.42
N ILE A 124 1.32 -0.14 7.35
CA ILE A 124 1.76 -1.51 7.07
C ILE A 124 0.69 -2.47 7.57
N LYS A 125 0.25 -3.37 6.68
CA LYS A 125 -0.58 -4.51 7.07
C LYS A 125 0.33 -5.64 7.54
N LYS A 126 0.20 -6.00 8.81
CA LYS A 126 0.69 -7.25 9.38
C LYS A 126 -0.48 -8.22 9.46
N GLU A 127 -0.16 -9.49 9.68
CA GLU A 127 -1.08 -10.63 9.54
C GLU A 127 -2.52 -10.36 10.01
N ASP A 128 -2.64 -9.92 11.26
CA ASP A 128 -3.87 -9.68 12.01
C ASP A 128 -3.95 -8.25 12.54
N LYS A 129 -3.18 -7.31 11.97
CA LYS A 129 -3.22 -5.91 12.39
C LYS A 129 -2.71 -4.94 11.34
N VAL A 130 -3.10 -3.69 11.45
CA VAL A 130 -2.54 -2.59 10.66
C VAL A 130 -1.90 -1.58 11.57
N GLU A 131 -0.63 -1.29 11.29
CA GLU A 131 0.17 -0.32 12.00
C GLU A 131 0.30 0.95 11.16
N PHE A 132 -0.02 2.09 11.76
CA PHE A 132 0.09 3.42 11.16
C PHE A 132 1.27 4.13 11.76
N TYR A 133 2.09 4.71 10.90
CA TYR A 133 3.26 5.47 11.27
C TYR A 133 3.11 6.92 10.82
N GLY A 134 3.63 7.83 11.64
CA GLY A 134 3.70 9.25 11.36
C GLY A 134 5.11 9.77 11.57
N LYS A 135 5.46 10.87 10.91
CA LYS A 135 6.62 11.70 11.25
C LYS A 135 6.33 13.15 10.94
N GLU A 136 6.91 14.04 11.71
CA GLU A 136 6.95 15.47 11.38
C GLU A 136 7.99 15.71 10.27
N VAL A 137 7.82 16.80 9.51
CA VAL A 137 8.72 17.23 8.44
C VAL A 137 8.79 18.76 8.46
N TYR A 138 9.99 19.31 8.36
CA TYR A 138 10.24 20.76 8.32
C TYR A 138 11.21 21.08 7.17
N GLU A 139 11.21 22.32 6.67
CA GLU A 139 12.05 22.75 5.52
C GLU A 139 13.54 22.47 5.73
N GLU A 140 14.00 22.55 6.97
CA GLU A 140 15.41 22.40 7.35
C GLU A 140 15.57 21.34 8.46
N MET A 141 14.84 20.23 8.36
CA MET A 141 14.96 19.12 9.31
C MET A 141 16.32 18.44 9.21
N GLU A 142 17.01 18.31 10.34
CA GLU A 142 18.23 17.49 10.45
C GLU A 142 17.87 16.00 10.43
N GLU A 143 18.72 15.16 9.82
CA GLU A 143 18.44 13.73 9.65
C GLU A 143 18.23 12.98 10.98
N GLU A 144 18.80 13.45 12.09
CA GLU A 144 18.63 12.83 13.40
C GLU A 144 17.19 12.91 13.94
N TYR A 145 16.40 13.89 13.46
CA TYR A 145 14.99 14.07 13.80
C TYR A 145 14.06 13.45 12.75
N ASP A 146 14.57 12.99 11.60
CA ASP A 146 13.79 12.32 10.56
C ASP A 146 13.49 10.87 10.94
N LYS A 147 12.53 10.71 11.85
CA LYS A 147 12.17 9.43 12.47
C LYS A 147 10.68 9.16 12.38
N TRP A 148 10.35 7.93 11.94
CA TRP A 148 9.00 7.40 11.96
C TRP A 148 8.61 6.89 13.36
N GLU A 149 7.38 7.21 13.76
CA GLU A 149 6.79 6.78 15.02
C GLU A 149 5.48 6.05 14.78
N LEU A 150 5.22 4.97 15.54
CA LEU A 150 3.95 4.26 15.51
C LEU A 150 2.88 5.13 16.19
N ILE A 151 1.86 5.55 15.44
CA ILE A 151 0.79 6.41 15.94
C ILE A 151 -0.50 5.64 16.25
N LYS A 152 -0.75 4.51 15.58
CA LYS A 152 -1.95 3.69 15.80
C LYS A 152 -1.76 2.25 15.35
N THR A 153 -2.40 1.33 16.07
CA THR A 153 -2.56 -0.07 15.67
C THR A 153 -4.06 -0.39 15.62
N LEU A 154 -4.51 -1.06 14.57
CA LEU A 154 -5.87 -1.57 14.40
C LEU A 154 -5.82 -3.09 14.29
N GLU A 155 -6.73 -3.78 14.96
CA GLU A 155 -6.89 -5.25 15.05
C GLU A 155 -8.36 -5.63 14.78
#